data_AF-A0A9D2DA30-F1
#
_entry.id   AF-A0A9D2DA30-F1
#
_cell.length_a   1.000
_cell.length_b   1.000
_cell.length_c   1.000
_cell.angle_alpha   90.00
_cell.angle_beta   90.00
_cell.angle_gamma   90.00
#
_symmetry.space_group_name_H-M   'P 1'
#
loop_
_entity.id
_entity.type
_entity.pdbx_description
1 polymer ?
#
loop_
_entity_poly.entity_id
_entity_poly.type
_entity_poly.pdbx_seq_one_letter_code
_entity_poly.pdbx_strand_id
1 'polypeptide(L)' 'MNEKRLQQFEKMLAAVQSEHENIVRQMEELKAKGKIKSVTYQQLLARKMTYQNMLSMYELYDLTDRRMDD' A
#
# COMPACT_ATOMS: atom_id res chain seq x y z
N MET A 1 -2.81 -17.85 -21.41
CA MET A 1 -2.63 -16.51 -20.81
C MET A 1 -1.14 -16.16 -20.85
N ASN A 2 -0.76 -14.88 -20.88
CA ASN A 2 0.65 -14.49 -20.84
C ASN A 2 1.16 -14.56 -19.39
N GLU A 3 1.66 -15.73 -18.98
CA GLU A 3 2.13 -16.02 -17.61
C GLU A 3 3.13 -14.99 -17.09
N LYS A 4 3.99 -14.46 -17.98
CA LYS A 4 4.92 -13.38 -17.64
C LYS A 4 4.17 -12.12 -17.19
N ARG A 5 3.08 -11.73 -17.87
CA ARG A 5 2.27 -10.57 -17.48
C ARG A 5 1.63 -10.78 -16.11
N LEU A 6 1.13 -11.99 -15.84
CA LEU A 6 0.53 -12.33 -14.53
C LEU A 6 1.56 -12.23 -13.41
N GLN A 7 2.74 -12.83 -13.57
CA GLN A 7 3.82 -12.76 -12.59
C GLN A 7 4.27 -11.32 -12.31
N GLN A 8 4.34 -10.46 -13.33
CA GLN A 8 4.69 -9.05 -13.13
C GLN A 8 3.58 -8.30 -12.38
N PHE A 9 2.32 -8.67 -12.62
CA PHE A 9 1.19 -8.10 -11.90
C PHE A 9 1.19 -8.49 -10.42
N GLU A 10 1.39 -9.78 -10.11
CA GLU A 10 1.50 -10.27 -8.72
C GLU A 10 2.67 -9.60 -7.97
N LYS A 11 3.83 -9.46 -8.62
CA LYS A 11 4.97 -8.73 -8.05
C LYS A 11 4.65 -7.27 -7.76
N MET A 12 3.93 -6.61 -8.68
CA MET A 12 3.53 -5.21 -8.50
C MET A 12 2.52 -5.07 -7.36
N LEU A 13 1.52 -5.95 -7.28
CA LEU A 13 0.55 -5.97 -6.18
C LEU A 13 1.25 -6.11 -4.82
N ALA A 14 2.16 -7.08 -4.70
CA ALA A 14 2.94 -7.29 -3.48
C ALA A 14 3.80 -6.06 -3.11
N ALA A 15 4.37 -5.38 -4.11
CA ALA A 15 5.14 -4.16 -3.89
C ALA A 15 4.24 -3.01 -3.39
N VAL A 16 3.05 -2.82 -3.97
CA VAL A 16 2.08 -1.80 -3.52
C VAL A 16 1.65 -2.05 -2.07
N GLN A 17 1.35 -3.31 -1.71
CA GLN A 17 1.00 -3.69 -0.33
C GLN A 17 2.14 -3.38 0.64
N SER A 18 3.36 -3.82 0.32
CA SER A 18 4.55 -3.61 1.15
C SER A 18 4.89 -2.12 1.32
N GLU A 19 4.80 -1.33 0.25
CA GLU A 19 5.01 0.12 0.29
C GLU A 19 3.97 0.82 1.16
N HIS A 20 2.69 0.44 1.04
CA HIS A 20 1.63 0.98 1.88
C HIS A 20 1.91 0.72 3.37
N GLU A 21 2.22 -0.52 3.74
CA GLU A 21 2.55 -0.88 5.12
C GLU A 21 3.79 -0.14 5.64
N ASN A 22 4.83 -0.03 4.82
CA ASN A 22 6.05 0.69 5.18
C ASN A 22 5.78 2.17 5.47
N ILE A 23 4.98 2.82 4.62
CA ILE A 23 4.57 4.21 4.82
C ILE A 23 3.81 4.35 6.13
N VAL A 24 2.87 3.45 6.43
CA VAL A 24 2.12 3.46 7.69
C VAL A 24 3.07 3.36 8.88
N ARG A 25 4.02 2.41 8.88
CA ARG A 25 5.02 2.26 9.95
C ARG A 25 5.84 3.54 10.14
N GLN A 26 6.35 4.14 9.07
CA GLN A 26 7.12 5.39 9.14
C GLN A 26 6.28 6.55 9.70
N MET A 27 5.01 6.63 9.33
CA MET A 27 4.09 7.64 9.87
C MET A 27 3.83 7.45 11.36
N GLU A 28 3.70 6.21 11.83
CA GLU A 28 3.55 5.86 13.25
C GLU A 28 4.78 6.27 14.06
N GLU A 29 5.99 6.00 13.54
CA GLU A 29 7.22 6.46 14.18
C GLU A 29 7.30 7.99 14.30
N LEU A 30 6.92 8.71 13.24
CA LEU A 30 6.88 10.17 13.28
C LEU A 30 5.81 10.68 14.26
N LYS A 31 4.66 10.00 14.34
CA LYS A 31 3.60 10.31 15.29
C LYS A 31 4.08 10.12 16.73
N ALA A 32 4.76 9.02 17.04
CA ALA A 32 5.35 8.76 18.35
C ALA A 32 6.40 9.82 18.74
N LYS A 33 7.12 10.36 17.75
CA LYS A 33 8.08 11.47 17.92
C LYS A 33 7.43 12.87 17.92
N GLY A 34 6.10 12.98 17.85
CA GLY A 34 5.37 14.25 17.81
C GLY A 34 5.50 15.05 16.50
N LYS A 35 5.98 14.43 15.41
CA LYS A 35 6.33 15.09 14.14
C LYS A 35 5.22 15.07 13.08
N ILE A 36 3.95 15.05 13.48
CA ILE A 36 2.80 14.96 12.56
C ILE A 36 2.63 16.18 11.63
N LYS A 37 3.15 17.35 12.02
CA LYS A 37 3.11 18.59 11.21
C LYS A 37 4.32 18.76 10.29
N SER A 38 5.26 17.80 10.29
CA SER A 38 6.45 17.88 9.45
C SER A 38 6.12 17.70 7.97
N VAL A 39 6.92 18.32 7.10
CA VAL A 39 6.82 18.14 5.63
C VAL A 39 6.91 16.66 5.27
N THR A 40 7.81 15.91 5.92
CA THR A 40 7.95 14.46 5.73
C THR A 40 6.67 13.70 6.03
N TYR A 41 5.99 14.02 7.14
CA TYR A 41 4.71 13.37 7.47
C TYR A 41 3.63 13.66 6.42
N GLN A 42 3.55 14.92 5.94
CA GLN A 42 2.59 15.29 4.90
C GLN A 42 2.87 14.59 3.56
N GLN A 43 4.14 14.45 3.19
CA GLN A 43 4.56 13.68 2.01
C GLN A 43 4.20 12.19 2.14
N LEU A 44 4.44 11.60 3.31
CA LEU A 44 4.07 10.21 3.59
C LEU A 44 2.55 10.03 3.57
N LEU A 45 1.78 10.96 4.12
CA LEU A 45 0.31 10.94 4.08
C LEU A 45 -0.21 10.98 2.64
N ALA A 46 0.34 11.85 1.79
CA ALA A 46 -0.01 11.89 0.37
C ALA A 46 0.29 10.56 -0.33
N ARG A 47 1.48 9.99 -0.10
CA ARG A 47 1.84 8.67 -0.64
C ARG A 47 0.92 7.56 -0.13
N LYS A 48 0.58 7.57 1.16
CA LYS A 48 -0.36 6.61 1.77
C LYS A 48 -1.70 6.63 1.04
N MET A 49 -2.25 7.82 0.77
CA MET A 49 -3.52 7.94 0.04
C MET A 49 -3.42 7.39 -1.39
N THR A 50 -2.32 7.64 -2.10
CA THR A 50 -2.10 7.08 -3.44
C THR A 50 -2.10 5.56 -3.43
N TYR A 51 -1.33 4.93 -2.53
CA TYR A 51 -1.28 3.48 -2.44
C TYR A 51 -2.60 2.88 -1.93
N GLN A 52 -3.27 3.53 -0.98
CA GLN A 52 -4.60 3.11 -0.53
C GLN A 52 -5.61 3.10 -1.68
N ASN A 53 -5.60 4.13 -2.54
CA ASN A 53 -6.48 4.19 -3.70
C ASN A 53 -6.20 3.06 -4.69
N MET A 54 -4.92 2.73 -4.93
CA MET A 54 -4.54 1.58 -5.76
C MET A 54 -5.02 0.25 -5.17
N LEU A 55 -4.83 0.05 -3.87
CA LEU A 55 -5.30 -1.15 -3.16
C LEU A 55 -6.81 -1.29 -3.24
N SER A 56 -7.56 -0.20 -3.01
CA SER A 56 -9.01 -0.20 -3.16
C SER A 56 -9.48 -0.52 -4.58
N MET A 57 -8.73 -0.12 -5.61
CA MET A 57 -9.00 -0.58 -6.98
C MET A 57 -8.73 -2.08 -7.13
N TYR A 58 -7.65 -2.62 -6.56
CA TYR A 58 -7.40 -4.06 -6.63
C TYR A 58 -8.46 -4.87 -5.87
N GLU A 59 -8.90 -4.40 -4.71
CA GLU A 59 -10.00 -4.98 -3.93
C GLU A 59 -11.31 -5.02 -4.72
N LEU A 60 -11.62 -3.97 -5.50
CA LEU A 60 -12.83 -3.89 -6.32
C LEU A 60 -12.89 -4.99 -7.40
N TYR A 61 -11.73 -5.47 -7.86
CA TYR A 61 -11.63 -6.54 -8.86
C TYR A 61 -11.23 -7.88 -8.25
N ASP A 62 -11.33 -8.03 -6.92
CA ASP A 62 -10.94 -9.23 -6.17
C ASP A 62 -9.49 -9.70 -6.47
N LEU A 63 -8.62 -8.73 -6.77
CA LEU A 63 -7.20 -8.97 -7.05
C LEU A 63 -6.35 -9.03 -5.78
N THR A 64 -6.88 -8.55 -4.67
CA THR A 64 -6.30 -8.76 -3.34
C THR A 64 -6.82 -10.07 -2.78
N ASP A 65 -5.94 -10.94 -2.28
CA ASP A 65 -6.32 -12.16 -1.57
C ASP A 65 -7.19 -11.81 -0.34
N ARG A 66 -8.51 -11.75 -0.52
CA ARG A 66 -9.45 -12.11 0.54
C ARG A 66 -9.66 -13.62 0.46
N ARG A 67 -8.60 -14.38 0.75
CA ARG A 67 -8.80 -15.66 1.43
C ARG A 67 -9.22 -15.32 2.86
N MET A 68 -10.50 -14.97 3.02
CA MET A 68 -11.20 -15.52 4.17
C MET A 68 -11.44 -16.97 3.81
N ASP A 69 -10.80 -17.85 4.57
CA ASP A 69 -11.09 -19.27 4.56
C ASP A 69 -12.60 -19.50 4.68
N ASP A 70 -13.14 -20.37 3.83
CA ASP A 70 -14.24 -21.30 4.11
C ASP A 70 -14.14 -22.50 3.16
#